data_AF-T0BDN2-F1
#
_entry.id   AF-T0BDN2-F1
#
_cell.length_a   1.000
_cell.length_b   1.000
_cell.length_c   1.000
_cell.angle_alpha   90.00
_cell.angle_beta   90.00
_cell.angle_gamma   90.00
#
_symmetry.space_group_name_H-M   'P 1'
#
loop_
_entity.id
_entity.type
_entity.pdbx_description
1 polymer ?
#
loop_
_entity_poly.entity_id
_entity_poly.type
_entity_poly.pdbx_seq_one_letter_code
_entity_poly.pdbx_strand_id
1 'polypeptide(L)'
;MGVLPFRGRRRSDERKELTRLLHGAKSGDEEARNQLISSYVPFILRIASQTTRRYIDQTVDDEYSIALSAFNEAIDRFDLDRESSFLSFAETIIRRRLIDFFRSRQRDRKQVPWSEFDLLDEEDNVTNYAEVSTSLELHQLSEEATLRAYEIEEYQKRLQEFDLSFAELVRISPKHGDARQNAFEIGRVIAGDAMLLEFVERRKSLPLKQLEDRVQVSRKTMERQRKYILAIVILLTGDFPMLQSFLEDAKEV
;
A
#
# COMPACT_ATOMS: atom_id res chain seq x y z
N MET A 1 -21.24 27.66 -8.91
CA MET A 1 -22.12 26.62 -8.32
C MET A 1 -21.52 25.27 -8.72
N GLY A 2 -20.90 24.45 -7.90
CA GLY A 2 -20.38 24.54 -6.52
C GLY A 2 -19.15 23.62 -6.46
N VAL A 3 -18.07 24.10 -5.85
CA VAL A 3 -16.79 23.37 -5.75
C VAL A 3 -16.85 22.55 -4.46
N LEU A 4 -16.68 21.23 -4.56
CA LEU A 4 -16.63 20.34 -3.40
C LEU A 4 -15.38 20.64 -2.56
N PRO A 5 -15.47 20.70 -1.22
CA PRO A 5 -14.34 20.99 -0.36
C PRO A 5 -13.56 19.71 -0.03
N PHE A 6 -12.33 19.58 -0.53
CA PHE A 6 -11.41 18.52 -0.07
C PHE A 6 -10.75 18.97 1.23
N ARG A 7 -11.38 18.60 2.35
CA ARG A 7 -10.85 18.72 3.71
C ARG A 7 -9.71 17.70 3.88
N GLY A 8 -8.50 18.18 4.16
CA GLY A 8 -7.48 17.36 4.82
C GLY A 8 -8.05 16.91 6.18
N ARG A 9 -8.41 15.64 6.29
CA ARG A 9 -8.93 15.06 7.53
C ARG A 9 -7.71 14.78 8.41
N ARG A 10 -7.57 15.46 9.56
CA ARG A 10 -6.53 15.14 10.55
C ARG A 10 -6.72 13.67 10.97
N ARG A 11 -5.65 12.92 11.24
CA ARG A 11 -5.72 11.55 11.82
C ARG A 11 -6.66 11.44 13.04
N SER A 12 -6.86 12.53 13.80
CA SER A 12 -7.83 12.62 14.89
C SER A 12 -9.29 12.67 14.42
N ASP A 13 -9.56 13.33 13.30
CA ASP A 13 -10.88 13.52 12.73
C ASP A 13 -11.34 12.26 11.99
N GLU A 14 -10.41 11.53 11.38
CA GLU A 14 -10.65 10.20 10.81
C GLU A 14 -11.01 9.17 11.88
N ARG A 15 -10.29 9.17 13.02
CA ARG A 15 -10.61 8.31 14.16
C ARG A 15 -11.99 8.64 14.74
N LYS A 16 -12.32 9.92 14.91
CA LYS A 16 -13.63 10.35 15.39
C LYS A 16 -14.75 9.97 14.42
N GLU A 17 -14.52 10.11 13.12
CA GLU A 17 -15.49 9.69 12.09
C GLU A 17 -15.68 8.17 12.09
N LEU A 18 -14.59 7.40 12.13
CA LEU A 18 -14.64 5.94 12.20
C LEU A 18 -15.49 5.49 13.39
N THR A 19 -15.23 6.05 14.58
CA THR A 19 -16.00 5.75 15.78
C THR A 19 -17.48 6.10 15.61
N ARG A 20 -17.80 7.25 15.00
CA ARG A 20 -19.19 7.67 14.75
C ARG A 20 -19.92 6.70 13.81
N LEU A 21 -19.31 6.39 12.67
CA LEU A 21 -19.88 5.48 11.67
C LEU A 21 -20.06 4.07 12.24
N LEU A 22 -19.09 3.60 13.03
CA LEU A 22 -19.16 2.29 13.68
C LEU A 22 -20.31 2.20 14.69
N HIS A 23 -20.53 3.24 15.51
CA HIS A 23 -21.67 3.29 16.43
C HIS A 23 -23.02 3.29 15.69
N GLY A 24 -23.14 4.08 14.62
CA GLY A 24 -24.33 4.10 13.77
C GLY A 24 -24.60 2.73 13.15
N ALA A 25 -23.59 2.13 12.51
CA ALA A 25 -23.69 0.84 11.86
C ALA A 25 -24.09 -0.31 12.81
N LYS A 26 -23.67 -0.25 14.09
CA LYS A 26 -24.08 -1.21 15.13
C LYS A 26 -25.48 -0.96 15.68
N SER A 27 -25.97 0.28 15.60
CA SER A 27 -27.31 0.67 16.04
C SER A 27 -28.38 0.39 14.98
N GLY A 28 -28.01 -0.21 13.84
CA GLY A 28 -28.91 -0.58 12.74
C GLY A 28 -29.04 0.49 11.66
N ASP A 29 -28.18 1.52 11.66
CA ASP A 29 -28.13 2.50 10.58
C ASP A 29 -27.39 1.92 9.36
N GLU A 30 -28.16 1.53 8.33
CA GLU A 30 -27.64 0.96 7.08
C GLU A 30 -26.83 1.98 6.27
N GLU A 31 -27.16 3.26 6.35
CA GLU A 31 -26.47 4.33 5.61
C GLU A 31 -25.06 4.52 6.19
N ALA A 32 -24.96 4.57 7.52
CA ALA A 32 -23.68 4.62 8.22
C ALA A 32 -22.82 3.38 7.95
N ARG A 33 -23.44 2.19 7.85
CA ARG A 33 -22.76 0.93 7.51
C ARG A 33 -22.22 0.96 6.08
N ASN A 34 -23.04 1.32 5.10
CA ASN A 34 -22.63 1.38 3.70
C ASN A 34 -21.53 2.43 3.49
N GLN A 35 -21.63 3.57 4.20
CA GLN A 35 -20.60 4.60 4.19
C GLN A 35 -19.28 4.09 4.81
N LEU A 36 -19.36 3.33 5.91
CA LEU A 36 -18.19 2.73 6.53
C LEU A 36 -17.52 1.71 5.60
N ILE A 37 -18.28 0.81 4.98
CA ILE A 37 -17.73 -0.19 4.06
C ILE A 37 -17.08 0.49 2.85
N SER A 38 -17.79 1.39 2.18
CA SER A 38 -17.29 2.10 0.99
C SER A 38 -16.03 2.93 1.26
N SER A 39 -16.00 3.64 2.40
CA SER A 39 -14.83 4.47 2.78
C SER A 39 -13.58 3.63 3.08
N TYR A 40 -13.74 2.35 3.42
CA TYR A 40 -12.64 1.45 3.78
C TYR A 40 -12.37 0.37 2.74
N VAL A 41 -12.95 0.44 1.54
CA VAL A 41 -12.63 -0.46 0.42
C VAL A 41 -11.12 -0.54 0.13
N PRO A 42 -10.35 0.58 0.08
CA PRO A 42 -8.89 0.50 -0.12
C PRO A 42 -8.17 -0.30 0.97
N PHE A 43 -8.62 -0.20 2.22
CA PHE A 43 -8.08 -0.96 3.35
C PHE A 43 -8.39 -2.46 3.22
N ILE A 44 -9.61 -2.81 2.82
CA ILE A 44 -10.05 -4.20 2.61
C ILE A 44 -9.25 -4.84 1.48
N LEU A 45 -9.10 -4.14 0.35
CA LEU A 45 -8.32 -4.61 -0.81
C LEU A 45 -6.85 -4.80 -0.45
N ARG A 46 -6.24 -3.88 0.32
CA ARG A 46 -4.87 -4.03 0.80
C ARG A 46 -4.69 -5.34 1.57
N ILE A 47 -5.59 -5.64 2.52
CA ILE A 47 -5.49 -6.87 3.32
C ILE A 47 -5.72 -8.10 2.45
N ALA A 48 -6.71 -8.04 1.56
CA ALA A 48 -6.98 -9.12 0.63
C ALA A 48 -5.74 -9.41 -0.21
N SER A 49 -5.17 -8.41 -0.88
CA SER A 49 -3.96 -8.55 -1.68
C SER A 49 -2.74 -9.01 -0.89
N GLN A 50 -2.55 -8.55 0.35
CA GLN A 50 -1.46 -9.05 1.20
C GLN A 50 -1.65 -10.52 1.61
N THR A 51 -2.89 -10.96 1.76
CA THR A 51 -3.21 -12.33 2.21
C THR A 51 -3.16 -13.31 1.05
N THR A 52 -3.67 -12.90 -0.11
CA THR A 52 -3.67 -13.68 -1.35
C THR A 52 -2.34 -13.59 -2.10
N ARG A 53 -1.50 -12.61 -1.73
CA ARG A 53 -0.25 -12.23 -2.42
C ARG A 53 -0.45 -11.85 -3.90
N ARG A 54 -1.67 -11.41 -4.28
CA ARG A 54 -2.01 -10.96 -5.64
C ARG A 54 -2.96 -9.76 -5.64
N TYR A 55 -3.00 -8.99 -6.73
CA TYR A 55 -4.05 -7.98 -6.92
C TYR A 55 -5.43 -8.64 -6.95
N ILE A 56 -6.42 -7.95 -6.40
CA ILE A 56 -7.80 -8.41 -6.30
C ILE A 56 -8.67 -7.48 -7.13
N ASP A 57 -9.21 -8.01 -8.23
CA ASP A 57 -10.18 -7.34 -9.08
C ASP A 57 -11.55 -7.37 -8.42
N GLN A 58 -12.10 -6.19 -8.15
CA GLN A 58 -13.39 -6.02 -7.48
C GLN A 58 -14.59 -6.58 -8.27
N THR A 59 -14.42 -6.80 -9.58
CA THR A 59 -15.48 -7.26 -10.48
C THR A 59 -15.43 -8.75 -10.77
N VAL A 60 -14.27 -9.38 -10.58
CA VAL A 60 -14.02 -10.76 -11.02
C VAL A 60 -13.63 -11.68 -9.86
N ASP A 61 -12.86 -11.19 -8.88
CA ASP A 61 -12.27 -12.05 -7.86
C ASP A 61 -13.23 -12.29 -6.69
N ASP A 62 -13.52 -13.56 -6.43
CA ASP A 62 -14.34 -14.01 -5.29
C ASP A 62 -13.77 -13.53 -3.94
N GLU A 63 -12.44 -13.39 -3.87
CA GLU A 63 -11.72 -12.90 -2.69
C GLU A 63 -12.14 -11.48 -2.30
N TYR A 64 -12.53 -10.64 -3.27
CA TYR A 64 -13.08 -9.33 -2.97
C TYR A 64 -14.39 -9.44 -2.19
N SER A 65 -15.31 -10.27 -2.68
CA SER A 65 -16.61 -10.50 -2.06
C SER A 65 -16.47 -11.11 -0.66
N ILE A 66 -15.51 -12.03 -0.49
CA ILE A 66 -15.20 -12.65 0.81
C ILE A 66 -14.60 -11.61 1.77
N ALA A 67 -13.69 -10.77 1.31
CA ALA A 67 -13.08 -9.73 2.13
C ALA A 67 -14.10 -8.65 2.55
N LEU A 68 -15.00 -8.24 1.66
CA LEU A 68 -16.12 -7.34 1.98
C LEU A 68 -17.05 -7.95 3.03
N SER A 69 -17.46 -9.21 2.84
CA SER A 69 -18.31 -9.93 3.79
C SER A 69 -17.65 -10.06 5.16
N ALA A 70 -16.35 -10.37 5.19
CA ALA A 70 -15.56 -10.46 6.42
C ALA A 70 -15.45 -9.11 7.15
N PHE A 71 -15.32 -8.00 6.41
CA PHE A 71 -15.34 -6.66 7.00
C PHE A 71 -16.71 -6.31 7.59
N ASN A 72 -17.79 -6.66 6.88
CA ASN A 72 -19.14 -6.47 7.39
C ASN A 72 -19.39 -7.30 8.67
N GLU A 73 -18.91 -8.56 8.70
CA GLU A 73 -18.92 -9.40 9.91
C GLU A 73 -18.12 -8.75 11.05
N ALA A 74 -17.00 -8.10 10.75
CA ALA A 74 -16.21 -7.41 11.76
C ALA A 74 -16.99 -6.25 12.40
N ILE A 75 -17.80 -5.50 11.63
CA ILE A 75 -18.70 -4.46 12.17
C ILE A 75 -19.67 -5.06 13.20
N ASP A 76 -20.27 -6.20 12.86
CA ASP A 76 -21.25 -6.86 13.73
C ASP A 76 -20.62 -7.40 15.02
N ARG A 77 -19.41 -7.97 14.90
CA ARG A 77 -18.73 -8.66 16.02
C ARG A 77 -17.83 -7.78 16.86
N PHE A 78 -17.50 -6.57 16.40
CA PHE A 78 -16.62 -5.69 17.15
C PHE A 78 -17.28 -5.21 18.44
N ASP A 79 -16.53 -5.28 19.53
CA ASP A 79 -16.96 -4.85 20.86
C ASP A 79 -16.44 -3.43 21.12
N LEU A 80 -17.35 -2.47 21.27
CA LEU A 80 -17.02 -1.06 21.45
C LEU A 80 -16.35 -0.77 22.79
N ASP A 81 -16.53 -1.66 23.78
CA ASP A 81 -15.99 -1.50 25.13
C ASP A 81 -14.55 -2.02 25.27
N ARG A 82 -13.98 -2.62 24.20
CA ARG A 82 -12.59 -3.10 24.20
C ARG A 82 -11.61 -2.02 23.74
N GLU A 83 -10.43 -1.99 24.35
CA GLU A 83 -9.32 -1.09 23.97
C GLU A 83 -8.68 -1.40 22.60
N SER A 84 -9.09 -2.48 21.94
CA SER A 84 -8.55 -2.89 20.64
C SER A 84 -9.06 -2.02 19.50
N SER A 85 -8.17 -1.60 18.60
CA SER A 85 -8.54 -0.88 17.37
C SER A 85 -9.44 -1.73 16.46
N PHE A 86 -10.58 -1.18 16.03
CA PHE A 86 -11.49 -1.82 15.07
C PHE A 86 -10.77 -2.27 13.79
N LEU A 87 -9.84 -1.46 13.26
CA LEU A 87 -9.12 -1.79 12.04
C LEU A 87 -8.25 -3.03 12.21
N SER A 88 -7.56 -3.17 13.35
CA SER A 88 -6.75 -4.36 13.65
C SER A 88 -7.61 -5.61 13.82
N PHE A 89 -8.79 -5.47 14.43
CA PHE A 89 -9.77 -6.55 14.54
C PHE A 89 -10.31 -6.97 13.18
N ALA A 90 -10.74 -6.01 12.36
CA ALA A 90 -11.24 -6.25 11.01
C ALA A 90 -10.19 -6.92 10.11
N GLU A 91 -8.93 -6.48 10.20
CA GLU A 91 -7.82 -7.12 9.49
C GLU A 91 -7.69 -8.61 9.85
N THR A 92 -7.79 -8.95 11.13
CA THR A 92 -7.70 -10.35 11.59
C THR A 92 -8.83 -11.20 11.01
N ILE A 93 -10.07 -10.68 11.01
CA ILE A 93 -11.23 -11.39 10.48
C ILE A 93 -11.11 -11.59 8.96
N ILE A 94 -10.72 -10.55 8.21
CA ILE A 94 -10.53 -10.63 6.75
C ILE A 94 -9.47 -11.69 6.41
N ARG A 95 -8.29 -11.64 7.05
CA ARG A 95 -7.22 -12.62 6.84
C ARG A 95 -7.69 -14.05 7.07
N ARG A 96 -8.38 -14.28 8.20
CA ARG A 96 -8.92 -15.60 8.55
C ARG A 96 -9.90 -16.12 7.50
N ARG A 97 -10.85 -15.29 7.06
CA ARG A 97 -11.88 -15.68 6.09
C ARG A 97 -11.28 -16.04 4.73
N LEU A 98 -10.28 -15.28 4.29
CA LEU A 98 -9.56 -15.58 3.05
C LEU A 98 -8.77 -16.89 3.17
N ILE A 99 -8.07 -17.13 4.28
CA ILE A 99 -7.34 -18.39 4.52
C ILE A 99 -8.30 -19.59 4.52
N ASP A 100 -9.45 -19.48 5.17
CA ASP A 100 -10.46 -20.54 5.21
C ASP A 100 -11.00 -20.85 3.79
N PHE A 101 -11.22 -19.82 2.97
CA PHE A 101 -11.62 -19.98 1.56
C PHE A 101 -10.57 -20.72 0.71
N PHE A 102 -9.28 -20.39 0.88
CA PHE A 102 -8.22 -21.11 0.16
C PHE A 102 -8.11 -22.57 0.59
N ARG A 103 -8.29 -22.86 1.89
CA ARG A 103 -8.26 -24.23 2.42
C ARG A 103 -9.38 -25.10 1.84
N SER A 104 -10.60 -24.57 1.68
CA SER A 104 -11.68 -25.33 1.04
C SER A 104 -11.40 -25.61 -0.44
N ARG A 105 -10.87 -24.63 -1.18
CA ARG A 105 -10.58 -24.76 -2.62
C ARG A 105 -9.46 -25.78 -2.92
N GLN A 106 -8.51 -25.95 -2.01
CA GLN A 106 -7.44 -26.96 -2.15
C GLN A 106 -7.95 -28.39 -1.92
N ARG A 107 -8.96 -28.58 -1.08
CA ARG A 107 -9.56 -29.89 -0.77
C ARG A 107 -10.30 -30.46 -1.97
N ASP A 108 -10.92 -29.60 -2.77
CA ASP A 108 -11.62 -29.97 -4.01
C ASP A 108 -10.64 -30.36 -5.13
N ARG A 109 -9.39 -29.89 -5.10
CA ARG A 109 -8.36 -30.15 -6.12
C ARG A 109 -7.65 -31.51 -5.98
N LYS A 110 -7.86 -32.26 -4.88
CA LYS A 110 -7.24 -33.57 -4.59
C LYS A 110 -7.92 -34.78 -5.27
N GLN A 111 -8.87 -34.60 -6.20
CA GLN A 111 -9.66 -35.69 -6.81
C GLN A 111 -9.24 -36.06 -8.25
N VAL A 112 -7.95 -36.24 -8.54
CA VAL A 112 -7.47 -36.67 -9.89
C VAL A 112 -6.68 -38.00 -9.78
N PRO A 113 -6.92 -39.02 -10.65
CA PRO A 113 -6.28 -40.34 -10.54
C PRO A 113 -4.78 -40.41 -10.89
N TRP A 114 -4.08 -41.38 -10.28
CA TRP A 114 -2.63 -41.52 -10.05
C TRP A 114 -1.88 -42.25 -11.19
N SER A 115 -0.55 -42.09 -11.31
CA SER A 115 0.30 -42.82 -12.28
C SER A 115 1.60 -43.38 -11.67
N GLU A 116 2.23 -44.35 -12.33
CA GLU A 116 3.26 -45.28 -11.83
C GLU A 116 4.60 -44.66 -11.34
N PHE A 117 4.75 -43.33 -11.31
CA PHE A 117 5.95 -42.63 -10.83
C PHE A 117 5.81 -42.02 -9.42
N ASP A 118 4.71 -42.36 -8.74
CA ASP A 118 4.32 -41.76 -7.48
C ASP A 118 4.95 -42.51 -6.29
N LEU A 119 5.95 -41.91 -5.62
CA LEU A 119 6.39 -42.37 -4.29
C LEU A 119 5.57 -41.66 -3.21
N LEU A 120 5.04 -42.46 -2.29
CA LEU A 120 4.26 -42.01 -1.13
C LEU A 120 5.20 -41.62 0.01
N ASP A 121 5.03 -40.41 0.54
CA ASP A 121 5.53 -40.06 1.88
C ASP A 121 4.66 -40.69 2.99
N GLU A 122 5.06 -40.63 4.26
CA GLU A 122 4.30 -41.14 5.43
C GLU A 122 2.89 -40.51 5.59
N GLU A 123 2.59 -39.45 4.84
CA GLU A 123 1.27 -38.82 4.69
C GLU A 123 0.56 -39.15 3.36
N ASP A 124 1.00 -40.18 2.62
CA ASP A 124 0.43 -40.60 1.33
C ASP A 124 0.46 -39.49 0.25
N ASN A 125 1.40 -38.55 0.36
CA ASN A 125 1.57 -37.46 -0.61
C ASN A 125 2.46 -37.90 -1.78
N VAL A 126 1.99 -37.72 -3.01
CA VAL A 126 2.80 -37.81 -4.23
C VAL A 126 3.45 -36.48 -4.52
N THR A 127 4.78 -36.44 -4.59
CA THR A 127 5.47 -35.21 -5.02
C THR A 127 6.66 -35.54 -5.92
N ASN A 128 6.62 -35.12 -7.18
CA ASN A 128 7.82 -35.01 -8.01
C ASN A 128 8.59 -33.75 -7.55
N TYR A 129 9.47 -33.94 -6.56
CA TYR A 129 10.14 -32.87 -5.80
C TYR A 129 10.86 -31.81 -6.67
N ALA A 130 11.32 -32.20 -7.87
CA ALA A 130 12.07 -31.31 -8.77
C ALA A 130 11.20 -30.33 -9.58
N GLU A 131 9.94 -30.67 -9.87
CA GLU A 131 9.04 -29.80 -10.66
C GLU A 131 8.32 -28.77 -9.78
N VAL A 132 8.01 -29.12 -8.53
CA VAL A 132 7.29 -28.24 -7.60
C VAL A 132 8.16 -27.10 -7.09
N SER A 133 9.44 -27.33 -6.78
CA SER A 133 10.36 -26.28 -6.34
C SER A 133 10.58 -25.21 -7.42
N THR A 134 10.79 -25.66 -8.65
CA THR A 134 11.05 -24.78 -9.82
C THR A 134 9.81 -23.95 -10.17
N SER A 135 8.61 -24.54 -10.09
CA SER A 135 7.36 -23.81 -10.33
C SER A 135 7.06 -22.79 -9.24
N LEU A 136 7.28 -23.12 -7.96
CA LEU A 136 7.02 -22.22 -6.84
C LEU A 136 7.94 -20.99 -6.86
N GLU A 137 9.23 -21.15 -7.18
CA GLU A 137 10.20 -20.05 -7.30
C GLU A 137 9.85 -19.11 -8.47
N LEU A 138 9.51 -19.66 -9.64
CA LEU A 138 9.07 -18.87 -10.80
C LEU A 138 7.77 -18.11 -10.53
N HIS A 139 6.85 -18.70 -9.77
CA HIS A 139 5.62 -18.03 -9.34
C HIS A 139 5.89 -16.89 -8.34
N GLN A 140 6.76 -17.10 -7.35
CA GLN A 140 7.14 -16.05 -6.39
C GLN A 140 7.85 -14.86 -7.06
N LEU A 141 8.76 -15.13 -8.00
CA LEU A 141 9.41 -14.10 -8.83
C LEU A 141 8.39 -13.27 -9.64
N SER A 142 7.36 -13.93 -10.18
CA SER A 142 6.28 -13.28 -10.93
C SER A 142 5.37 -12.43 -10.03
N GLU A 143 5.07 -12.90 -8.82
CA GLU A 143 4.27 -12.18 -7.82
C GLU A 143 5.00 -10.93 -7.31
N GLU A 144 6.29 -11.02 -7.00
CA GLU A 144 7.12 -9.86 -6.65
C GLU A 144 7.20 -8.83 -7.77
N ALA A 145 7.35 -9.29 -9.02
CA ALA A 145 7.35 -8.40 -10.18
C ALA A 145 6.01 -7.65 -10.32
N THR A 146 4.90 -8.31 -10.00
CA THR A 146 3.56 -7.71 -10.03
C THR A 146 3.37 -6.66 -8.93
N LEU A 147 3.81 -6.95 -7.71
CA LEU A 147 3.77 -5.99 -6.59
C LEU A 147 4.63 -4.75 -6.87
N ARG A 148 5.84 -4.95 -7.43
CA ARG A 148 6.70 -3.84 -7.86
C ARG A 148 6.04 -3.00 -8.95
N ALA A 149 5.40 -3.62 -9.93
CA ALA A 149 4.70 -2.91 -11.00
C ALA A 149 3.57 -2.01 -10.46
N TYR A 150 2.84 -2.48 -9.44
CA TYR A 150 1.80 -1.70 -8.79
C TYR A 150 2.34 -0.47 -8.06
N GLU A 151 3.40 -0.62 -7.25
CA GLU A 151 4.02 0.54 -6.59
C GLU A 151 4.55 1.56 -7.60
N ILE A 152 5.14 1.09 -8.71
CA ILE A 152 5.61 1.95 -9.81
C ILE A 152 4.43 2.74 -10.41
N GLU A 153 3.29 2.10 -10.64
CA GLU A 153 2.11 2.76 -11.20
C GLU A 153 1.52 3.80 -10.24
N GLU A 154 1.41 3.46 -8.95
CA GLU A 154 0.88 4.37 -7.94
C GLU A 154 1.81 5.56 -7.70
N TYR A 155 3.13 5.31 -7.69
CA TYR A 155 4.12 6.38 -7.67
C TYR A 155 4.04 7.25 -8.93
N GLN A 156 3.78 6.66 -10.10
CA GLN A 156 3.56 7.42 -11.34
C GLN A 156 2.36 8.36 -11.22
N LYS A 157 1.24 7.89 -10.68
CA LYS A 157 0.03 8.72 -10.48
C LYS A 157 0.33 9.89 -9.54
N ARG A 158 1.02 9.61 -8.42
CA ARG A 158 1.44 10.64 -7.47
C ARG A 158 2.40 11.66 -8.08
N LEU A 159 3.34 11.25 -8.92
CA LEU A 159 4.22 12.16 -9.65
C LEU A 159 3.45 13.07 -10.61
N GLN A 160 2.43 12.54 -11.28
CA GLN A 160 1.60 13.33 -12.21
C GLN A 160 0.84 14.47 -11.50
N GLU A 161 0.44 14.30 -10.23
CA GLU A 161 -0.15 15.40 -9.43
C GLU A 161 0.80 16.60 -9.24
N PHE A 162 2.10 16.41 -9.46
CA PHE A 162 3.15 17.43 -9.35
C PHE A 162 3.70 17.83 -10.74
N ASP A 163 3.01 17.48 -11.82
CA ASP A 163 3.46 17.67 -13.20
C ASP A 163 4.84 17.04 -13.47
N LEU A 164 5.09 15.88 -12.87
CA LEU A 164 6.31 15.08 -13.04
C LEU A 164 6.02 13.76 -13.78
N SER A 165 7.04 13.23 -14.44
CA SER A 165 6.99 11.90 -15.10
C SER A 165 8.31 11.16 -14.94
N PHE A 166 8.29 9.83 -15.01
CA PHE A 166 9.52 9.03 -14.97
C PHE A 166 10.53 9.42 -16.06
N ALA A 167 10.05 9.67 -17.29
CA ALA A 167 10.90 10.12 -18.38
C ALA A 167 11.60 11.45 -18.08
N GLU A 168 10.92 12.36 -17.37
CA GLU A 168 11.55 13.58 -16.88
C GLU A 168 12.55 13.29 -15.75
N LEU A 169 12.19 12.46 -14.77
CA LEU A 169 13.07 12.09 -13.65
C LEU A 169 14.40 11.51 -14.13
N VAL A 170 14.39 10.63 -15.12
CA VAL A 170 15.62 10.06 -15.73
C VAL A 170 16.52 11.18 -16.28
N ARG A 171 15.94 12.22 -16.89
CA ARG A 171 16.69 13.34 -17.47
C ARG A 171 17.25 14.30 -16.42
N ILE A 172 16.50 14.57 -15.35
CA ILE A 172 16.86 15.57 -14.34
C ILE A 172 17.64 14.99 -13.15
N SER A 173 17.71 13.66 -13.04
CA SER A 173 18.40 12.97 -11.95
C SER A 173 19.88 13.39 -11.88
N PRO A 174 20.38 13.78 -10.69
CA PRO A 174 21.79 14.13 -10.54
C PRO A 174 22.72 12.96 -10.85
N LYS A 175 23.73 13.20 -11.70
CA LYS A 175 24.73 12.19 -12.07
C LYS A 175 25.66 11.81 -10.91
N HIS A 176 26.00 12.77 -10.06
CA HIS A 176 26.93 12.57 -8.94
C HIS A 176 26.19 12.12 -7.66
N GLY A 177 26.81 11.22 -6.90
CA GLY A 177 26.28 10.67 -5.65
C GLY A 177 25.95 11.75 -4.62
N ASP A 178 26.88 12.68 -4.36
CA ASP A 178 26.70 13.77 -3.40
C ASP A 178 25.45 14.61 -3.68
N ALA A 179 25.16 14.83 -4.96
CA ALA A 179 24.00 15.60 -5.39
C ALA A 179 22.69 14.83 -5.19
N ARG A 180 22.71 13.49 -5.29
CA ARG A 180 21.55 12.64 -4.94
C ARG A 180 21.35 12.58 -3.44
N GLN A 181 22.43 12.41 -2.67
CA GLN A 181 22.40 12.36 -1.22
C GLN A 181 21.84 13.66 -0.62
N ASN A 182 22.32 14.81 -1.09
CA ASN A 182 21.79 16.12 -0.70
C ASN A 182 20.28 16.24 -0.97
N ALA A 183 19.81 15.80 -2.14
CA ALA A 183 18.38 15.83 -2.47
C ALA A 183 17.57 14.90 -1.55
N PHE A 184 18.12 13.75 -1.19
CA PHE A 184 17.51 12.80 -0.26
C PHE A 184 17.40 13.36 1.16
N GLU A 185 18.45 14.02 1.65
CA GLU A 185 18.45 14.69 2.95
C GLU A 185 17.41 15.81 3.02
N ILE A 186 17.32 16.63 1.97
CA ILE A 186 16.26 17.65 1.87
C ILE A 186 14.88 16.98 1.91
N GLY A 187 14.71 15.87 1.17
CA GLY A 187 13.47 15.09 1.18
C GLY A 187 13.07 14.61 2.58
N ARG A 188 14.03 14.09 3.35
CA ARG A 188 13.80 13.67 4.75
C ARG A 188 13.43 14.82 5.67
N VAL A 189 14.09 15.98 5.54
CA VAL A 189 13.76 17.18 6.32
C VAL A 189 12.33 17.61 6.07
N ILE A 190 11.87 17.58 4.82
CA ILE A 190 10.49 17.91 4.45
C ILE A 190 9.52 16.86 4.99
N ALA A 191 9.80 15.56 4.80
CA ALA A 191 8.95 14.48 5.26
C ALA A 191 8.78 14.45 6.80
N GLY A 192 9.78 14.91 7.54
CA GLY A 192 9.77 14.99 9.00
C GLY A 192 9.10 16.25 9.57
N ASP A 193 8.83 17.28 8.77
CA ASP A 193 8.19 18.53 9.22
C ASP A 193 6.81 18.70 8.58
N ALA A 194 5.76 18.56 9.40
CA ALA A 194 4.37 18.64 8.95
C ALA A 194 4.02 19.95 8.23
N MET A 195 4.62 21.08 8.60
CA MET A 195 4.35 22.37 7.95
C MET A 195 5.00 22.45 6.56
N LEU A 196 6.23 21.91 6.41
CA LEU A 196 6.90 21.85 5.12
C LEU A 196 6.20 20.88 4.18
N LEU A 197 5.79 19.72 4.69
CA LEU A 197 5.05 18.74 3.91
C LEU A 197 3.70 19.29 3.45
N GLU A 198 2.95 19.94 4.34
CA GLU A 198 1.67 20.58 3.97
C GLU A 198 1.88 21.67 2.89
N PHE A 199 2.98 22.43 2.98
CA PHE A 199 3.32 23.39 1.94
C PHE A 199 3.53 22.70 0.60
N VAL A 200 4.33 21.63 0.56
CA VAL A 200 4.62 20.86 -0.66
C VAL A 200 3.35 20.26 -1.25
N GLU A 201 2.50 19.65 -0.42
CA GLU A 201 1.25 19.03 -0.90
C GLU A 201 0.26 20.05 -1.45
N ARG A 202 0.14 21.22 -0.80
CA ARG A 202 -0.81 22.26 -1.22
C ARG A 202 -0.32 23.09 -2.41
N ARG A 203 0.97 23.44 -2.42
CA ARG A 203 1.56 24.32 -3.42
C ARG A 203 2.24 23.57 -4.55
N LYS A 204 2.36 22.24 -4.45
CA LYS A 204 3.06 21.35 -5.39
C LYS A 204 4.45 21.90 -5.78
N SER A 205 5.13 22.52 -4.81
CA SER A 205 6.39 23.25 -5.01
C SER A 205 7.29 23.19 -3.78
N LEU A 206 8.59 23.31 -4.01
CA LEU A 206 9.61 23.19 -2.98
C LEU A 206 9.68 24.47 -2.10
N PRO A 207 9.57 24.39 -0.76
CA PRO A 207 9.60 25.53 0.15
C PRO A 207 11.03 26.08 0.36
N LEU A 208 11.63 26.64 -0.69
CA LEU A 208 13.04 27.07 -0.70
C LEU A 208 13.40 28.01 0.44
N LYS A 209 12.56 29.02 0.72
CA LYS A 209 12.80 30.01 1.76
C LYS A 209 12.85 29.37 3.15
N GLN A 210 12.01 28.37 3.40
CA GLN A 210 11.93 27.68 4.69
C GLN A 210 13.02 26.61 4.84
N LEU A 211 13.61 26.16 3.73
CA LEU A 211 14.70 25.19 3.71
C LEU A 211 16.08 25.83 3.85
N GLU A 212 16.26 27.09 3.45
CA GLU A 212 17.55 27.80 3.51
C GLU A 212 18.25 27.70 4.88
N ASP A 213 17.50 27.79 5.98
CA ASP A 213 18.05 27.74 7.34
C ASP A 213 18.12 26.31 7.92
N ARG A 214 17.66 25.29 7.17
CA ARG A 214 17.49 23.92 7.67
C ARG A 214 18.35 22.89 6.95
N VAL A 215 18.97 23.25 5.83
CA VAL A 215 19.86 22.36 5.07
C VAL A 215 21.15 23.07 4.69
N GLN A 216 22.24 22.31 4.51
CA GLN A 216 23.55 22.86 4.12
C GLN A 216 23.68 23.14 2.61
N VAL A 217 22.59 22.96 1.86
CA VAL A 217 22.57 23.06 0.39
C VAL A 217 22.15 24.46 -0.03
N SER A 218 22.90 25.08 -0.95
CA SER A 218 22.57 26.43 -1.44
C SER A 218 21.19 26.48 -2.11
N ARG A 219 20.48 27.61 -1.95
CA ARG A 219 19.20 27.88 -2.63
C ARG A 219 19.26 27.62 -4.14
N LYS A 220 20.36 28.02 -4.79
CA LYS A 220 20.58 27.84 -6.23
C LYS A 220 20.63 26.36 -6.61
N THR A 221 21.24 25.52 -5.78
CA THR A 221 21.30 24.07 -5.99
C THR A 221 19.92 23.44 -5.81
N MET A 222 19.20 23.80 -4.74
CA MET A 222 17.84 23.32 -4.49
C MET A 222 16.87 23.69 -5.62
N GLU A 223 16.92 24.94 -6.12
CA GLU A 223 16.11 25.38 -7.26
C GLU A 223 16.41 24.54 -8.51
N ARG A 224 17.68 24.30 -8.82
CA ARG A 224 18.09 23.50 -9.98
C ARG A 224 17.57 22.06 -9.90
N GLN A 225 17.51 21.50 -8.69
CA GLN A 225 17.11 20.12 -8.44
C GLN A 225 15.67 19.98 -7.94
N ARG A 226 14.88 21.06 -7.93
CA ARG A 226 13.57 21.13 -7.26
C ARG A 226 12.62 19.99 -7.63
N LYS A 227 12.56 19.64 -8.93
CA LYS A 227 11.70 18.57 -9.45
C LYS A 227 12.15 17.19 -8.95
N TYR A 228 13.46 16.96 -8.89
CA TYR A 228 14.02 15.72 -8.37
C TYR A 228 13.79 15.61 -6.85
N ILE A 229 13.99 16.70 -6.11
CA ILE A 229 13.72 16.74 -4.67
C ILE A 229 12.24 16.47 -4.37
N LEU A 230 11.32 17.08 -5.14
CA LEU A 230 9.88 16.82 -5.00
C LEU A 230 9.54 15.35 -5.24
N ALA A 231 10.14 14.71 -6.25
CA ALA A 231 9.97 13.28 -6.49
C ALA A 231 10.40 12.44 -5.28
N ILE A 232 11.56 12.76 -4.68
CA ILE A 232 12.01 12.08 -3.45
C ILE A 232 11.07 12.32 -2.28
N VAL A 233 10.53 13.54 -2.12
CA VAL A 233 9.52 13.82 -1.07
C VAL A 233 8.29 12.95 -1.24
N ILE A 234 7.76 12.84 -2.47
CA ILE A 234 6.59 12.00 -2.79
C ILE A 234 6.90 10.54 -2.46
N LEU A 235 8.09 10.07 -2.84
CA LEU A 235 8.52 8.70 -2.60
C LEU A 235 8.66 8.38 -1.10
N LEU A 236 9.20 9.30 -0.30
CA LEU A 236 9.40 9.13 1.14
C LEU A 236 8.12 9.27 1.97
N THR A 237 7.11 9.97 1.45
CA THR A 237 5.85 10.23 2.18
C THR A 237 4.70 9.36 1.72
N GLY A 238 4.84 8.69 0.57
CA GLY A 238 3.93 7.66 0.09
C GLY A 238 4.21 6.28 0.68
N ASP A 239 3.26 5.37 0.48
CA ASP A 239 3.35 3.96 0.91
C ASP A 239 3.97 3.11 -0.20
N PHE A 240 5.29 3.23 -0.36
CA PHE A 240 6.07 2.55 -1.41
C PHE A 240 7.25 1.76 -0.82
N PRO A 241 7.01 0.74 0.03
CA PRO A 241 8.07 0.04 0.75
C PRO A 241 9.10 -0.62 -0.19
N MET A 242 8.67 -1.20 -1.32
CA MET A 242 9.60 -1.81 -2.27
C MET A 242 10.42 -0.76 -3.02
N LEU A 243 9.80 0.36 -3.44
CA LEU A 243 10.55 1.45 -4.08
C LEU A 243 11.51 2.16 -3.12
N GLN A 244 11.14 2.26 -1.83
CA GLN A 244 11.99 2.84 -0.79
C GLN A 244 13.20 1.94 -0.50
N SER A 245 13.07 0.61 -0.52
CA SER A 245 14.21 -0.28 -0.30
C SER A 245 15.32 -0.09 -1.35
N PHE A 246 14.97 0.16 -2.62
CA PHE A 246 15.95 0.50 -3.66
C PHE A 246 16.75 1.78 -3.37
N LEU A 247 16.23 2.71 -2.57
CA LEU A 247 16.96 3.92 -2.16
C LEU A 247 17.95 3.65 -1.03
N GLU A 248 17.71 2.60 -0.23
CA GLU A 248 18.59 2.20 0.87
C GLU A 248 19.77 1.39 0.32
N ASP A 249 19.50 0.45 -0.60
CA ASP A 249 20.54 -0.31 -1.30
C ASP A 249 21.49 0.61 -2.10
N ALA A 250 20.96 1.69 -2.67
CA ALA A 250 21.75 2.68 -3.41
C ALA A 250 22.66 3.57 -2.53
N LYS A 251 22.59 3.46 -1.19
CA LYS A 251 23.51 4.16 -0.26
C LYS A 251 24.74 3.33 0.09
N GLU A 252 24.69 2.01 -0.12
CA GLU A 252 25.77 1.09 0.23
C GLU A 252 26.76 0.85 -0.94
N VAL A 253 26.52 1.48 -2.10
CA VAL A 253 27.36 1.43 -3.30
C VAL A 253 27.96 2.79 -3.61
#